data_AF-A0A1X9YNY2-F1
#
_entry.id   AF-A0A1X9YNY2-F1
#
_cell.length_a   1.000
_cell.length_b   1.000
_cell.length_c   1.000
_cell.angle_alpha   90.00
_cell.angle_beta   90.00
_cell.angle_gamma   90.00
#
_symmetry.space_group_name_H-M   'P 1'
#
loop_
_entity.id
_entity.type
_entity.pdbx_description
1 polymer ?
#
loop_
_entity_poly.entity_id
_entity_poly.type
_entity_poly.pdbx_seq_one_letter_code
_entity_poly.pdbx_strand_id
1 'polypeptide(L)'
;MEIQGKWTRDEEGYMSFETPELQRLYELVTDRYHQVYNRHLQEFDDEDEAYYKARSEGYEMLTDYKEINGAEEFATTYITPSHVAEVWYDLDAFTQKRIYDSGWLRIYTT
;
A
#
# COMPACT_ATOMS: atom_id res chain seq x y z
N MET A 1 13.09 -9.62 -5.56
CA MET A 1 11.86 -10.38 -5.86
C MET A 1 10.78 -9.36 -6.17
N GLU A 2 9.95 -9.58 -7.19
CA GLU A 2 8.88 -8.67 -7.58
C GLU A 2 7.64 -9.48 -7.97
N ILE A 3 6.47 -9.07 -7.48
CA ILE A 3 5.16 -9.61 -7.85
C ILE A 3 4.20 -8.46 -8.11
N GLN A 4 3.35 -8.60 -9.11
CA GLN A 4 2.30 -7.64 -9.43
C GLN A 4 1.01 -8.39 -9.78
N GLY A 5 -0.13 -7.83 -9.41
CA GLY A 5 -1.43 -8.36 -9.82
C GLY A 5 -2.57 -7.47 -9.38
N LYS A 6 -3.79 -7.91 -9.67
CA LYS A 6 -5.00 -7.15 -9.35
C LYS A 6 -5.47 -7.36 -7.92
N TRP A 7 -6.15 -6.33 -7.40
CA TRP A 7 -7.01 -6.42 -6.22
C TRP A 7 -8.41 -5.92 -6.57
N THR A 8 -9.41 -6.44 -5.86
CA THR A 8 -10.80 -5.97 -5.91
C THR A 8 -11.35 -5.86 -4.50
N ARG A 9 -12.29 -4.96 -4.26
CA ARG A 9 -12.97 -4.79 -2.98
C ARG A 9 -14.46 -5.01 -3.15
N ASP A 10 -15.06 -5.76 -2.24
CA ASP A 10 -16.51 -5.96 -2.22
C ASP A 10 -17.26 -4.85 -1.47
N GLU A 11 -18.59 -4.93 -1.44
CA GLU A 11 -19.46 -3.95 -0.78
C GLU A 11 -19.28 -3.91 0.75
N GLU A 12 -18.76 -4.99 1.35
CA GLU A 12 -18.46 -5.08 2.79
C GLU A 12 -17.06 -4.54 3.12
N GLY A 13 -16.25 -4.22 2.10
CA GLY A 13 -14.91 -3.67 2.23
C GLY A 13 -13.79 -4.70 2.23
N TYR A 14 -14.08 -6.00 2.00
CA TYR A 14 -13.06 -7.03 1.94
C TYR A 14 -12.32 -6.99 0.61
N MET A 15 -10.98 -7.06 0.70
CA MET A 15 -10.12 -7.12 -0.47
C MET A 15 -9.89 -8.57 -0.90
N SER A 16 -10.07 -8.85 -2.18
CA SER A 16 -9.64 -10.08 -2.85
C SER A 16 -8.47 -9.75 -3.78
N PHE A 17 -7.57 -10.72 -3.95
CA PHE A 17 -6.35 -10.55 -4.73
C PHE A 17 -6.28 -11.60 -5.84
N GLU A 18 -5.63 -11.24 -6.94
CA GLU A 18 -5.45 -12.13 -8.10
C GLU A 18 -4.81 -13.47 -7.72
N THR A 19 -3.87 -13.45 -6.78
CA THR A 19 -3.23 -14.67 -6.26
C THR A 19 -3.14 -14.66 -4.73
N PRO A 20 -3.16 -15.84 -4.08
CA PRO A 20 -2.95 -15.94 -2.63
C PRO A 20 -1.56 -15.47 -2.18
N GLU A 21 -0.55 -15.56 -3.04
CA GLU A 21 0.79 -15.06 -2.75
C GLU A 21 0.81 -13.53 -2.66
N LEU A 22 0.14 -12.86 -3.60
CA LEU A 22 -0.01 -11.41 -3.59
C LEU A 22 -0.72 -10.92 -2.32
N GLN A 23 -1.80 -11.61 -1.92
CA GLN A 23 -2.50 -11.34 -0.67
C GLN A 23 -1.57 -11.44 0.54
N ARG A 24 -0.85 -12.57 0.69
CA ARG A 24 0.04 -12.80 1.84
C ARG A 24 1.15 -11.76 1.93
N LEU A 25 1.71 -11.37 0.79
CA LEU A 25 2.76 -10.34 0.75
C LEU A 25 2.20 -8.96 1.08
N TYR A 26 1.01 -8.63 0.57
CA TYR A 26 0.33 -7.38 0.92
C TYR A 26 0.10 -7.29 2.42
N GLU A 27 -0.59 -8.30 3.00
CA GLU A 27 -0.86 -8.39 4.43
C GLU A 27 0.43 -8.31 5.26
N LEU A 28 1.48 -9.03 4.86
CA LEU A 28 2.77 -8.99 5.56
C LEU A 28 3.37 -7.58 5.59
N VAL A 29 3.34 -6.86 4.48
CA VAL A 29 3.91 -5.51 4.38
C VAL A 29 3.07 -4.52 5.17
N THR A 30 1.75 -4.52 4.98
CA THR A 30 0.84 -3.60 5.66
C THR A 30 0.79 -3.85 7.15
N ASP A 31 0.72 -5.10 7.59
CA ASP A 31 0.68 -5.45 9.02
C ASP A 31 1.96 -5.01 9.73
N ARG A 32 3.12 -5.20 9.10
CA ARG A 32 4.40 -4.75 9.67
C ARG A 32 4.45 -3.23 9.81
N TYR A 33 4.01 -2.51 8.79
CA TYR A 33 3.91 -1.06 8.86
C TYR A 33 2.98 -0.63 10.00
N HIS A 34 1.74 -1.13 10.03
CA HIS A 34 0.75 -0.76 11.03
C HIS A 34 1.16 -1.16 12.44
N GLN A 35 1.81 -2.30 12.62
CA GLN A 35 2.32 -2.73 13.93
C GLN A 35 3.35 -1.74 14.48
N VAL A 36 4.31 -1.31 13.66
CA VAL A 36 5.36 -0.35 14.06
C VAL A 36 4.76 1.03 14.30
N TYR A 37 3.95 1.51 13.36
CA TYR A 37 3.29 2.81 13.48
C TYR A 37 2.40 2.88 14.74
N ASN A 38 1.53 1.89 14.95
CA ASN A 38 0.62 1.87 16.11
C ASN A 38 1.37 1.75 17.44
N ARG A 39 2.51 1.06 17.47
CA ARG A 39 3.37 1.02 18.66
C ARG A 39 3.87 2.42 19.01
N HIS A 40 4.34 3.19 18.04
CA HIS A 40 4.79 4.56 18.28
C HIS A 40 3.61 5.50 18.59
N LEU A 41 2.47 5.33 17.92
CA LEU A 41 1.26 6.10 18.23
C LEU A 41 0.83 5.89 19.69
N GLN A 42 0.89 4.66 20.18
CA GLN A 42 0.60 4.34 21.58
C GLN A 42 1.63 4.93 22.56
N GLU A 43 2.90 5.03 22.16
CA GLU A 43 3.99 5.52 23.01
C GLU A 43 3.98 7.06 23.13
N PHE A 44 3.77 7.76 22.01
CA PHE A 44 3.88 9.21 21.93
C PHE A 44 2.53 9.94 22.02
N ASP A 45 1.42 9.24 21.77
CA ASP A 45 0.06 9.82 21.70
C ASP A 45 -0.05 11.01 20.73
N ASP A 46 0.78 10.98 19.68
CA ASP A 46 0.90 12.02 18.65
C ASP A 46 1.18 11.36 17.29
N GLU A 47 0.33 11.66 16.30
CA GLU A 47 0.39 11.04 14.96
C GLU A 47 1.64 11.49 14.19
N ASP A 48 2.04 12.75 14.32
CA ASP A 48 3.22 13.29 13.62
C ASP A 48 4.49 12.66 14.19
N GLU A 49 4.63 12.60 15.51
CA GLU A 49 5.77 11.96 16.17
C GLU A 49 5.81 10.46 15.84
N ALA A 50 4.67 9.77 15.87
CA ALA A 50 4.59 8.36 15.48
C ALA A 50 5.03 8.12 14.04
N TYR A 51 4.59 8.98 13.11
CA TYR A 51 5.01 8.94 11.71
C TYR A 51 6.53 9.14 11.57
N TYR A 52 7.10 10.18 12.18
CA TYR A 52 8.54 10.44 12.07
C TYR A 52 9.39 9.32 12.69
N LYS A 53 8.92 8.72 13.79
CA LYS A 53 9.60 7.58 14.42
C LYS A 53 9.56 6.35 13.54
N ALA A 54 8.39 5.95 13.05
CA ALA A 54 8.25 4.83 12.11
C ALA A 54 9.13 5.03 10.87
N ARG A 55 9.12 6.24 10.31
CA ARG A 55 9.95 6.60 9.14
C ARG A 55 11.44 6.47 9.41
N SER A 56 11.89 6.89 10.60
CA SER A 56 13.29 6.75 11.00
C SER A 56 13.74 5.29 11.13
N GLU A 57 12.80 4.36 11.38
CA GLU A 57 13.02 2.91 11.40
C GLU A 57 12.85 2.24 10.02
N GLY A 58 12.61 3.03 8.96
CA GLY A 58 12.42 2.53 7.59
C GLY A 58 10.98 2.07 7.28
N TYR A 59 10.00 2.50 8.08
CA TYR A 59 8.58 2.24 7.86
C TYR A 59 7.85 3.52 7.46
N GLU A 60 7.26 3.54 6.26
CA GLU A 60 6.59 4.73 5.76
C GLU A 60 5.35 4.36 4.96
N MET A 61 4.25 5.10 5.13
CA MET A 61 3.10 5.06 4.25
C MET A 61 2.92 6.44 3.63
N LEU A 62 2.86 6.50 2.31
CA LEU A 62 2.61 7.73 1.57
C LEU A 62 1.57 7.50 0.48
N THR A 63 0.74 8.50 0.23
CA THR A 63 -0.22 8.48 -0.88
C THR A 63 0.05 9.69 -1.76
N ASP A 64 0.52 9.44 -2.99
CA ASP A 64 0.87 10.50 -3.93
C ASP A 64 0.82 9.99 -5.39
N TYR A 65 0.96 10.90 -6.35
CA TYR A 65 1.19 10.55 -7.75
C TYR A 65 2.63 10.11 -7.97
N LYS A 66 2.81 9.03 -8.74
CA LYS A 66 4.13 8.53 -9.13
C LYS A 66 4.06 7.78 -10.45
N GLU A 67 5.20 7.68 -11.12
CA GLU A 67 5.31 6.88 -12.35
C GLU A 67 5.35 5.38 -12.01
N ILE A 68 4.38 4.63 -12.53
CA ILE A 68 4.31 3.17 -12.46
C ILE A 68 4.05 2.66 -13.88
N ASN A 69 4.90 1.76 -14.37
CA ASN A 69 4.78 1.16 -15.71
C ASN A 69 4.65 2.20 -16.85
N GLY A 70 5.31 3.36 -16.71
CA GLY A 70 5.29 4.45 -17.69
C GLY A 70 4.03 5.31 -17.69
N ALA A 71 3.14 5.13 -16.70
CA ALA A 71 1.95 5.95 -16.48
C ALA A 71 2.05 6.67 -15.11
N GLU A 72 1.48 7.86 -15.03
CA GLU A 72 1.32 8.56 -13.76
C GLU A 72 0.12 7.98 -13.00
N GLU A 73 0.40 7.32 -11.88
CA GLU A 73 -0.58 6.63 -11.06
C GLU A 73 -0.70 7.29 -9.69
N PHE A 74 -1.92 7.39 -9.17
CA PHE A 74 -2.15 7.83 -7.79
C PHE A 74 -2.15 6.61 -6.87
N ALA A 75 -1.06 6.45 -6.12
CA ALA A 75 -0.76 5.22 -5.40
C ALA A 75 -0.53 5.46 -3.91
N THR A 76 -1.02 4.53 -3.10
CA THR A 76 -0.58 4.37 -1.71
C THR A 76 0.61 3.43 -1.69
N THR A 77 1.75 3.89 -1.18
CA THR A 77 2.99 3.12 -1.04
C THR A 77 3.25 2.84 0.43
N TYR A 78 3.39 1.56 0.77
CA TYR A 78 3.89 1.10 2.06
C TYR A 78 5.34 0.67 1.91
N ILE A 79 6.21 1.23 2.72
CA ILE A 79 7.64 0.96 2.76
C ILE A 79 7.95 0.26 4.09
N THR A 80 8.73 -0.81 4.01
CA THR A 80 9.34 -1.50 5.14
C THR A 80 10.83 -1.72 4.84
N PRO A 81 11.66 -2.11 5.83
CA PRO A 81 13.08 -2.39 5.59
C PRO A 81 13.38 -3.52 4.59
N SER A 82 12.36 -4.31 4.20
CA SER A 82 12.55 -5.49 3.34
C SER A 82 11.74 -5.47 2.05
N HIS A 83 10.68 -4.67 2.00
CA HIS A 83 9.71 -4.66 0.91
C HIS A 83 9.07 -3.28 0.75
N VAL A 84 8.66 -3.00 -0.48
CA VAL A 84 7.79 -1.89 -0.85
C VAL A 84 6.53 -2.48 -1.48
N ALA A 85 5.35 -2.01 -1.06
CA ALA A 85 4.06 -2.33 -1.67
C ALA A 85 3.41 -1.05 -2.20
N GLU A 86 3.05 -1.03 -3.48
CA GLU A 86 2.40 0.08 -4.15
C GLU A 86 1.01 -0.35 -4.60
N VAL A 87 -0.02 0.34 -4.12
CA VAL A 87 -1.43 0.06 -4.39
C VAL A 87 -2.01 1.24 -5.16
N TRP A 88 -2.61 1.00 -6.32
CA TRP A 88 -3.30 2.04 -7.08
C TRP A 88 -4.62 1.52 -7.67
N TYR A 89 -5.50 2.43 -8.05
CA TYR A 89 -6.85 2.14 -8.51
C TYR A 89 -6.90 1.94 -10.03
N ASP A 90 -7.83 1.11 -10.49
CA ASP A 90 -8.19 1.08 -11.91
C ASP A 90 -8.83 2.42 -12.32
N LEU A 91 -8.72 2.75 -13.61
CA LEU A 91 -9.41 3.89 -14.21
C LEU A 91 -10.52 3.40 -15.12
N ASP A 92 -11.68 4.04 -15.03
CA ASP A 92 -12.76 3.85 -15.99
C ASP A 92 -12.30 4.30 -17.39
N ALA A 93 -12.36 3.40 -18.37
CA ALA A 93 -11.79 3.62 -19.69
C ALA A 93 -12.37 4.85 -20.42
N PHE A 94 -13.63 5.22 -20.12
CA PHE A 94 -14.31 6.32 -20.80
C PHE A 94 -14.16 7.66 -20.06
N THR A 95 -14.30 7.64 -18.74
CA THR A 95 -14.33 8.85 -17.90
C THR A 95 -12.98 9.17 -17.26
N GLN A 96 -12.04 8.24 -17.30
CA GLN A 96 -10.72 8.34 -16.64
C GLN A 96 -10.83 8.58 -15.12
N LYS A 97 -11.98 8.24 -14.52
CA LYS A 97 -12.20 8.33 -13.08
C LYS A 97 -11.72 7.06 -12.40
N ARG A 98 -11.21 7.20 -11.17
CA ARG A 98 -10.80 6.06 -10.33
C ARG A 98 -11.99 5.18 -9.99
N ILE A 99 -11.80 3.88 -10.14
CA ILE A 99 -12.69 2.83 -9.65
C ILE A 99 -12.16 2.43 -8.28
N TYR A 100 -12.83 2.84 -7.20
CA TYR A 100 -12.33 2.63 -5.84
C TYR A 100 -12.43 1.18 -5.36
N ASP A 101 -13.06 0.31 -6.13
CA ASP A 101 -13.33 -1.09 -5.80
C ASP A 101 -12.44 -2.07 -6.58
N SER A 102 -11.52 -1.56 -7.40
CA SER A 102 -10.51 -2.40 -8.05
C SER A 102 -9.24 -1.63 -8.36
N GLY A 103 -8.18 -2.38 -8.58
CA GLY A 103 -6.95 -1.81 -9.07
C GLY A 103 -5.82 -2.81 -9.10
N TRP A 104 -4.63 -2.28 -8.93
CA TRP A 104 -3.39 -3.01 -9.04
C TRP A 104 -2.54 -2.83 -7.80
N LEU A 105 -1.71 -3.84 -7.59
CA LEU A 105 -0.75 -3.90 -6.51
C LEU A 105 0.57 -4.41 -7.08
N ARG A 106 1.67 -3.75 -6.72
CA ARG A 106 3.03 -4.18 -7.00
C ARG A 106 3.81 -4.28 -5.70
N ILE A 107 4.49 -5.39 -5.47
CA ILE A 107 5.33 -5.62 -4.30
C ILE A 107 6.73 -6.04 -4.75
N TYR A 108 7.76 -5.34 -4.26
CA TYR A 108 9.15 -5.64 -4.54
C TYR A 108 10.03 -5.50 -3.31
N THR A 109 11.17 -6.18 -3.31
CA THR A 109 12.20 -6.03 -2.26
C THR A 109 12.94 -4.71 -2.40
N THR A 110 13.23 -4.05 -1.27
CA THR A 110 14.04 -2.83 -1.17
C THR A 110 15.51 -3.05 -1.53
#